data_AF-A0A496W0H8-F1
#
_entry.id   AF-A0A496W0H8-F1
#
_cell.length_a   1.000
_cell.length_b   1.000
_cell.length_c   1.000
_cell.angle_alpha   90.00
_cell.angle_beta   90.00
_cell.angle_gamma   90.00
#
_symmetry.space_group_name_H-M   'P 1'
#
loop_
_entity.id
_entity.type
_entity.pdbx_description
1 polymer ?
#
loop_
_entity_poly.entity_id
_entity_poly.type
_entity_poly.pdbx_seq_one_letter_code
_entity_poly.pdbx_strand_id
1 'polypeptide(L)'
;MRILNINEKPLFQIHAVTVATGGTGIEENPIPILSGIVDQLPDELDALLITADLQAYDSLDKPAYARRLLGFLVAEEMAAMAQCELIPDARRIGVILAGDFYAVPELNKRGGQGNVEQIWRYFAHSFRWVVGVAGNHDLFNGQCQFGNVFRH
;
A
#
# COMPACT_ATOMS: atom_id res chain seq x y z
N MET A 1 -14.89 10.06 13.58
CA MET A 1 -13.58 9.55 13.16
C MET A 1 -12.63 10.72 12.98
N ARG A 2 -12.00 11.13 14.08
CA ARG A 2 -10.97 12.16 14.17
C ARG A 2 -9.70 11.48 14.64
N ILE A 3 -8.58 11.75 13.96
CA ILE A 3 -7.26 11.29 14.39
C ILE A 3 -6.88 12.07 15.65
N LEU A 4 -6.64 11.34 16.74
CA LEU A 4 -6.23 11.90 18.03
C LEU A 4 -4.71 11.98 18.13
N ASN A 5 -4.01 10.99 17.60
CA ASN A 5 -2.55 10.92 17.59
C ASN A 5 -2.06 10.00 16.46
N ILE A 6 -0.84 10.25 15.99
CA ILE A 6 -0.04 9.33 15.19
C ILE A 6 1.29 9.13 15.94
N ASN A 7 1.63 7.88 16.25
CA ASN A 7 2.87 7.55 16.91
C ASN A 7 4.05 7.75 15.94
N GLU A 8 4.99 8.61 16.32
CA GLU A 8 6.18 8.91 15.53
C GLU A 8 7.13 7.70 15.44
N LYS A 9 7.10 6.79 16.42
CA LYS A 9 7.89 5.55 16.36
C LYS A 9 7.17 4.54 15.47
N PRO A 10 7.76 4.11 14.35
CA PRO A 10 7.16 3.10 13.49
C PRO A 10 7.05 1.76 14.21
N LEU A 11 5.97 1.02 13.91
CA LEU A 11 5.83 -0.39 14.29
C LEU A 11 6.87 -1.24 13.56
N PHE A 12 7.12 -0.90 12.30
CA PHE A 12 8.02 -1.59 11.40
C PHE A 12 8.42 -0.67 10.25
N GLN A 13 9.51 -0.99 9.56
CA GLN A 13 9.90 -0.31 8.33
C GLN A 13 10.09 -1.35 7.23
N ILE A 14 9.36 -1.18 6.13
CA ILE A 14 9.50 -2.02 4.95
C ILE A 14 10.62 -1.43 4.10
N HIS A 15 11.66 -2.23 3.83
CA HIS A 15 12.72 -1.81 2.91
C HIS A 15 12.15 -1.56 1.52
N ALA A 16 12.61 -0.47 0.88
CA ALA A 16 12.15 -0.11 -0.44
C ALA A 16 13.23 0.68 -1.20
N VAL A 17 13.28 0.48 -2.51
CA VAL A 17 14.16 1.19 -3.44
C VAL A 17 13.33 1.96 -4.46
N THR A 18 13.67 3.22 -4.69
CA THR A 18 12.92 4.13 -5.57
C THR A 18 13.84 5.07 -6.33
N VAL A 19 13.28 5.80 -7.30
CA VAL A 19 14.03 6.81 -8.06
C VAL A 19 14.27 8.03 -7.18
N ALA A 20 15.53 8.41 -7.05
CA ALA A 20 15.93 9.50 -6.18
C ALA A 20 15.28 10.84 -6.52
N THR A 21 15.24 11.73 -5.53
CA THR A 21 14.65 13.06 -5.69
C THR A 21 15.34 13.85 -6.79
N GLY A 22 14.56 14.42 -7.73
CA GLY A 22 15.06 15.04 -8.96
C GLY A 22 15.14 14.09 -10.17
N GLY A 23 14.73 12.82 -10.01
CA GLY A 23 14.57 11.88 -11.13
C GLY A 23 15.87 11.29 -11.67
N THR A 24 16.98 11.46 -10.95
CA THR A 24 18.30 10.95 -11.36
C THR A 24 18.88 10.08 -10.24
N GLY A 25 19.17 8.82 -10.56
CA GLY A 25 19.70 7.85 -9.61
C GLY A 25 18.63 7.10 -8.83
N ILE A 26 19.09 6.20 -7.97
CA ILE A 26 18.24 5.33 -7.15
C ILE A 26 18.63 5.57 -5.69
N GLU A 27 17.63 5.59 -4.82
CA GLU A 27 17.82 5.70 -3.37
C GLU A 27 17.08 4.59 -2.63
N GLU A 28 17.63 4.20 -1.48
CA GLU A 28 16.89 3.43 -0.49
C GLU A 28 15.98 4.39 0.27
N ASN A 29 14.69 4.06 0.32
CA ASN A 29 13.68 4.84 1.02
C ASN A 29 12.74 3.92 1.80
N PRO A 30 13.17 3.39 2.97
CA PRO A 30 12.33 2.50 3.77
C PRO A 30 11.02 3.18 4.17
N ILE A 31 9.90 2.48 3.95
CA ILE A 31 8.57 3.02 4.24
C ILE A 31 8.13 2.61 5.66
N PRO A 32 7.87 3.59 6.55
CA PRO A 32 7.43 3.29 7.90
C PRO A 32 5.96 2.86 7.95
N ILE A 33 5.68 1.83 8.74
CA ILE A 33 4.33 1.52 9.19
C ILE A 33 4.11 2.26 10.52
N LEU A 34 3.34 3.34 10.45
CA LEU A 34 2.96 4.12 11.61
C LEU A 34 1.64 3.60 12.19
N SER A 35 1.44 3.80 13.49
CA SER A 35 0.17 3.53 14.17
C SER A 35 -0.42 4.83 14.69
N GLY A 36 -1.73 4.91 14.76
CA GLY A 36 -2.44 6.08 15.28
C GLY A 36 -3.69 5.68 16.03
N ILE A 37 -4.24 6.63 16.78
CA ILE A 37 -5.48 6.45 17.54
C ILE A 37 -6.52 7.39 16.97
N VAL A 38 -7.72 6.88 16.75
CA VAL A 38 -8.91 7.65 16.40
C VAL A 38 -9.91 7.65 17.55
N ASP A 39 -10.80 8.63 17.58
CA ASP A 39 -11.84 8.74 18.60
C ASP A 39 -12.89 7.62 18.56
N GLN A 40 -13.21 7.13 17.36
CA GLN A 40 -14.18 6.08 17.14
C GLN A 40 -13.95 5.37 15.80
N LEU A 41 -14.31 4.09 15.77
CA LEU A 41 -14.46 3.26 14.57
C LEU A 41 -15.87 2.64 14.59
N PRO A 42 -16.40 2.22 13.43
CA PRO A 42 -17.59 1.36 13.38
C PRO A 42 -17.36 0.05 14.16
N ASP A 43 -18.42 -0.52 14.75
CA ASP A 43 -18.34 -1.71 15.61
C ASP A 43 -17.70 -2.94 14.93
N GLU A 44 -17.82 -3.01 13.60
CA GLU A 44 -17.24 -4.07 12.78
C GLU A 44 -15.72 -3.94 12.56
N LEU A 45 -15.10 -2.82 12.96
CA LEU A 45 -13.68 -2.54 12.74
C LEU A 45 -12.93 -2.26 14.04
N ASP A 46 -11.71 -2.79 14.12
CA ASP A 46 -10.74 -2.50 15.18
C ASP A 46 -9.64 -1.55 14.70
N ALA A 47 -9.38 -1.48 13.40
CA ALA A 47 -8.43 -0.55 12.82
C ALA A 47 -8.74 -0.20 11.34
N LEU A 48 -8.07 0.85 10.88
CA LEU A 48 -7.95 1.18 9.46
C LEU A 48 -6.49 1.09 9.03
N LEU A 49 -6.27 0.50 7.86
CA LEU A 49 -5.00 0.56 7.14
C LEU A 49 -5.13 1.57 6.00
N ILE A 50 -4.29 2.60 6.02
CA ILE A 50 -4.34 3.69 5.04
C ILE A 50 -2.97 3.78 4.38
N THR A 51 -2.94 3.77 3.05
CA THR A 51 -1.67 3.89 2.30
C THR A 51 -1.86 4.56 0.94
N ALA A 52 -0.79 5.16 0.45
CA ALA A 52 -0.68 5.95 -0.77
C ALA A 52 0.78 5.91 -1.26
N ASP A 53 1.02 6.28 -2.51
CA ASP A 53 2.35 6.64 -3.02
C ASP A 53 3.43 5.56 -2.77
N LEU A 54 3.08 4.30 -3.00
CA LEU A 54 3.98 3.17 -2.86
C LEU A 54 4.81 2.91 -4.13
N GLN A 55 5.26 3.98 -4.80
CA GLN A 55 6.01 3.94 -6.07
C GLN A 55 7.47 3.49 -5.87
N ALA A 56 7.65 2.26 -5.41
CA ALA A 56 8.95 1.68 -5.10
C ALA A 56 8.96 0.16 -5.33
N TYR A 57 10.15 -0.42 -5.23
CA TYR A 57 10.39 -1.86 -5.35
C TYR A 57 11.09 -2.43 -4.11
N ASP A 58 11.09 -3.75 -4.01
CA ASP A 58 11.67 -4.50 -2.90
C ASP A 58 13.21 -4.50 -2.85
N SER A 59 13.91 -4.51 -3.99
CA SER A 59 15.37 -4.55 -4.02
C SER A 59 15.92 -4.26 -5.43
N LEU A 60 17.19 -3.85 -5.51
CA LEU A 60 17.95 -3.74 -6.76
C LEU A 60 18.75 -4.99 -7.12
N ASP A 61 18.93 -5.93 -6.18
CA ASP A 61 19.75 -7.14 -6.35
C ASP A 61 19.12 -8.15 -7.32
N LYS A 62 17.86 -7.90 -7.71
CA LYS A 62 17.09 -8.72 -8.64
C LYS A 62 16.98 -8.02 -10.00
N PRO A 63 16.95 -8.78 -11.10
CA PRO A 63 16.64 -8.21 -12.41
C PRO A 63 15.24 -7.59 -12.42
N ALA A 64 15.03 -6.55 -13.24
CA ALA A 64 13.83 -5.71 -13.21
C ALA A 64 12.50 -6.50 -13.26
N TYR A 65 12.44 -7.58 -14.05
CA TYR A 65 11.25 -8.43 -14.18
C TYR A 65 10.91 -9.25 -12.92
N ALA A 66 11.88 -9.43 -12.01
CA ALA A 66 11.73 -10.19 -10.77
C ALA A 66 11.57 -9.30 -9.53
N ARG A 67 11.67 -7.98 -9.71
CA ARG A 67 11.40 -7.00 -8.64
C ARG A 67 9.91 -6.95 -8.37
N ARG A 68 9.56 -6.74 -7.11
CA ARG A 68 8.17 -6.69 -6.65
C ARG A 68 7.81 -5.26 -6.29
N LEU A 69 6.70 -4.78 -6.85
CA LEU A 69 6.15 -3.48 -6.47
C LEU A 69 5.85 -3.46 -4.98
N LEU A 70 6.19 -2.35 -4.32
CA LEU A 70 6.10 -2.19 -2.87
C LEU A 70 4.68 -2.45 -2.34
N GLY A 71 3.64 -2.10 -3.10
CA GLY A 71 2.26 -2.37 -2.71
C GLY A 71 1.97 -3.85 -2.38
N PHE A 72 2.61 -4.81 -3.06
CA PHE A 72 2.48 -6.22 -2.71
C PHE A 72 3.11 -6.53 -1.35
N LEU A 73 4.30 -5.96 -1.09
CA LEU A 73 5.02 -6.19 0.16
C LEU A 73 4.23 -5.61 1.33
N VAL A 74 3.70 -4.40 1.19
CA VAL A 74 2.85 -3.79 2.22
C VAL A 74 1.63 -4.66 2.52
N ALA A 75 0.94 -5.17 1.49
CA ALA A 75 -0.21 -6.04 1.70
C ALA A 75 0.16 -7.33 2.45
N GLU A 76 1.28 -7.96 2.09
CA GLU A 76 1.76 -9.19 2.71
C GLU A 76 2.24 -8.98 4.15
N GLU A 77 3.05 -7.96 4.39
CA GLU A 77 3.58 -7.65 5.74
C GLU A 77 2.44 -7.30 6.70
N MET A 78 1.46 -6.52 6.26
CA MET A 78 0.31 -6.17 7.09
C MET A 78 -0.57 -7.40 7.38
N ALA A 79 -0.75 -8.30 6.41
CA ALA A 79 -1.47 -9.55 6.64
C ALA A 79 -0.71 -10.47 7.61
N ALA A 80 0.62 -10.55 7.49
CA ALA A 80 1.48 -11.33 8.39
C ALA A 80 1.45 -10.76 9.83
N MET A 81 1.51 -9.44 10.00
CA MET A 81 1.38 -8.80 11.30
C MET A 81 0.04 -9.12 11.98
N ALA A 82 -1.06 -9.15 11.22
CA ALA A 82 -2.37 -9.53 11.75
C ALA A 82 -2.41 -11.01 12.14
N GLN A 83 -1.82 -11.90 11.34
CA GLN A 83 -1.71 -13.33 11.66
C GLN A 83 -0.86 -13.59 12.91
N CYS A 84 0.17 -12.77 13.13
CA CYS A 84 1.02 -12.81 14.33
C CYS A 84 0.44 -12.02 15.52
N GLU A 85 -0.79 -11.51 15.42
CA GLU A 85 -1.46 -10.73 16.47
C GLU A 85 -0.71 -9.45 16.90
N LEU A 86 0.16 -8.92 16.02
CA LEU A 86 0.89 -7.66 16.25
C LEU A 86 0.03 -6.42 15.96
N ILE A 87 -0.97 -6.60 15.10
CA ILE A 87 -2.04 -5.65 14.82
C ILE A 87 -3.39 -6.40 14.91
N PRO A 88 -4.55 -5.72 14.88
CA PRO A 88 -5.84 -6.41 14.91
C PRO A 88 -6.02 -7.44 13.80
N ASP A 89 -6.96 -8.35 14.00
CA ASP A 89 -7.34 -9.35 12.99
C ASP A 89 -7.68 -8.67 11.67
N ALA A 90 -7.09 -9.15 10.56
CA ALA A 90 -7.28 -8.56 9.24
C ALA A 90 -8.77 -8.52 8.81
N ARG A 91 -9.59 -9.44 9.32
CA ARG A 91 -11.06 -9.49 9.10
C ARG A 91 -11.81 -8.37 9.83
N ARG A 92 -11.13 -7.62 10.70
CA ARG A 92 -11.63 -6.43 11.42
C ARG A 92 -10.86 -5.16 11.04
N ILE A 93 -10.10 -5.20 9.94
CA ILE A 93 -9.38 -4.04 9.40
C ILE A 93 -10.00 -3.62 8.07
N GLY A 94 -10.40 -2.36 7.96
CA GLY A 94 -10.76 -1.72 6.69
C GLY A 94 -9.54 -1.08 6.04
N VAL A 95 -9.44 -1.14 4.71
CA VAL A 95 -8.29 -0.59 3.96
C VAL A 95 -8.72 0.57 3.07
N ILE A 96 -7.98 1.68 3.16
CA ILE A 96 -8.13 2.84 2.30
C ILE A 96 -6.86 2.98 1.44
N LEU A 97 -7.01 2.79 0.13
CA LEU A 97 -5.94 2.91 -0.86
C LEU A 97 -6.07 4.26 -1.60
N ALA A 98 -5.09 5.14 -1.46
CA ALA A 98 -5.08 6.45 -2.13
C ALA A 98 -4.20 6.49 -3.39
N GLY A 99 -3.87 5.32 -3.94
CA GLY A 99 -3.29 5.17 -5.27
C GLY A 99 -1.79 5.42 -5.37
N ASP A 100 -1.31 5.43 -6.62
CA ASP A 100 0.08 5.56 -7.04
C ASP A 100 0.97 4.44 -6.48
N PHE A 101 0.64 3.21 -6.87
CA PHE A 101 1.39 2.01 -6.49
C PHE A 101 2.34 1.51 -7.58
N TYR A 102 2.29 2.11 -8.77
CA TYR A 102 3.18 1.76 -9.87
C TYR A 102 4.45 2.60 -9.91
N ALA A 103 5.57 1.93 -10.12
CA ALA A 103 6.84 2.52 -10.54
C ALA A 103 7.37 1.79 -11.77
N VAL A 104 8.24 2.44 -12.55
CA VAL A 104 8.90 1.81 -13.70
C VAL A 104 9.95 0.80 -13.18
N PRO A 105 9.94 -0.47 -13.63
CA PRO A 105 10.82 -1.53 -13.10
C PRO A 105 12.31 -1.21 -13.14
N GLU A 106 12.74 -0.49 -14.18
CA GLU A 106 14.13 -0.10 -14.39
C GLU A 106 14.59 0.98 -13.40
N LEU A 107 13.67 1.68 -12.71
CA LEU A 107 13.96 2.79 -11.80
C LEU A 107 14.88 3.86 -12.42
N ASN A 108 14.75 4.08 -13.73
CA ASN A 108 15.56 5.04 -14.49
C ASN A 108 14.88 6.39 -14.70
N LYS A 109 13.61 6.53 -14.31
CA LYS A 109 12.86 7.77 -14.35
C LYS A 109 11.76 7.76 -13.28
N ARG A 110 11.37 8.96 -12.83
CA ARG A 110 10.16 9.14 -12.02
C ARG A 110 8.91 9.06 -12.89
N GLY A 111 7.83 8.55 -12.30
CA GLY A 111 6.55 8.38 -12.97
C GLY A 111 6.52 7.21 -13.95
N GLY A 112 5.43 7.11 -14.70
CA GLY A 112 5.07 5.95 -15.52
C GLY A 112 3.68 5.44 -15.16
N GLN A 113 3.10 4.59 -16.00
CA GLN A 113 1.78 4.03 -15.73
C GLN A 113 1.85 2.53 -15.93
N GLY A 114 1.19 1.76 -15.05
CA GLY A 114 1.21 0.31 -15.15
C GLY A 114 0.16 -0.37 -14.31
N ASN A 115 -0.06 -1.65 -14.60
CA ASN A 115 -1.15 -2.40 -14.00
C ASN A 115 -0.90 -2.69 -12.52
N VAL A 116 -1.74 -2.16 -11.64
CA VAL A 116 -1.68 -2.37 -10.17
C VAL A 116 -2.88 -3.17 -9.64
N GLU A 117 -3.73 -3.66 -10.53
CA GLU A 117 -4.96 -4.37 -10.19
C GLU A 117 -4.73 -5.53 -9.21
N GLN A 118 -3.64 -6.27 -9.38
CA GLN A 118 -3.27 -7.36 -8.49
C GLN A 118 -2.89 -6.89 -7.07
N ILE A 119 -2.33 -5.68 -6.91
CA ILE A 119 -2.04 -5.11 -5.58
C ILE A 119 -3.37 -4.88 -4.85
N TRP A 120 -4.34 -4.27 -5.51
CA TRP A 120 -5.67 -4.03 -4.96
C TRP A 120 -6.38 -5.34 -4.58
N ARG A 121 -6.24 -6.39 -5.40
CA ARG A 121 -6.75 -7.73 -5.07
C ARG A 121 -6.13 -8.31 -3.80
N TYR A 122 -4.82 -8.14 -3.61
CA TYR A 122 -4.13 -8.68 -2.45
C TYR A 122 -4.66 -8.05 -1.16
N PHE A 123 -4.85 -6.73 -1.14
CA PHE A 123 -5.54 -6.08 -0.02
C PHE A 123 -6.97 -6.60 0.14
N ALA A 124 -7.73 -6.71 -0.95
CA ALA A 124 -9.14 -7.12 -0.90
C ALA A 124 -9.33 -8.57 -0.46
N HIS A 125 -8.34 -9.43 -0.69
CA HIS A 125 -8.35 -10.82 -0.25
C HIS A 125 -8.04 -10.96 1.24
N SER A 126 -7.16 -10.10 1.77
CA SER A 126 -6.65 -10.21 3.14
C SER A 126 -7.51 -9.50 4.18
N PHE A 127 -8.15 -8.38 3.81
CA PHE A 127 -8.78 -7.47 4.77
C PHE A 127 -10.30 -7.42 4.66
N ARG A 128 -10.97 -6.86 5.68
CA ARG A 128 -12.44 -6.83 5.78
C ARG A 128 -13.10 -6.20 4.57
N TRP A 129 -12.59 -5.07 4.14
CA TRP A 129 -12.98 -4.38 2.92
C TRP A 129 -11.84 -3.50 2.45
N VAL A 130 -11.88 -3.15 1.17
CA VAL A 130 -11.00 -2.17 0.54
C VAL A 130 -11.85 -1.13 -0.16
N VAL A 131 -11.58 0.13 0.11
CA VAL A 131 -12.02 1.24 -0.73
C VAL A 131 -10.81 2.05 -1.15
N GLY A 132 -10.92 2.80 -2.23
CA GLY A 132 -9.81 3.62 -2.66
C GLY A 132 -10.09 4.46 -3.88
N VAL A 133 -9.11 5.28 -4.20
CA VAL A 133 -9.06 6.08 -5.43
C VAL A 133 -7.76 5.69 -6.15
N ALA A 134 -7.88 5.36 -7.43
CA ALA A 134 -6.72 5.10 -8.28
C ALA A 134 -5.89 6.37 -8.45
N GLY A 135 -4.57 6.24 -8.35
CA GLY A 135 -3.66 7.33 -8.67
C GLY A 135 -3.50 7.49 -10.18
N ASN A 136 -2.93 8.61 -10.63
CA ASN A 136 -2.72 8.85 -12.06
C ASN A 136 -1.65 7.93 -12.67
N HIS A 137 -0.89 7.21 -11.84
CA HIS A 137 0.09 6.21 -12.25
C HIS A 137 -0.47 4.78 -12.30
N ASP A 138 -1.68 4.57 -11.81
CA ASP A 138 -2.30 3.26 -11.70
C ASP A 138 -3.15 2.94 -12.95
N LEU A 139 -2.86 1.82 -13.59
CA LEU A 139 -3.71 1.23 -14.63
C LEU A 139 -4.43 0.00 -14.10
N PHE A 140 -5.61 -0.27 -14.67
CA PHE A 140 -6.43 -1.44 -14.38
C PHE A 140 -6.80 -2.10 -15.69
N ASN A 141 -6.43 -3.38 -15.84
CA ASN A 141 -6.60 -4.09 -17.11
C ASN A 141 -7.91 -4.91 -17.15
N GLY A 142 -8.80 -4.74 -16.16
CA GLY A 142 -10.11 -5.37 -16.13
C GLY A 142 -10.09 -6.86 -15.75
N GLN A 143 -9.03 -7.34 -15.10
CA GLN A 143 -8.97 -8.69 -14.54
C GLN A 143 -9.81 -8.84 -13.25
N CYS A 144 -10.30 -7.73 -12.70
CA CYS A 144 -11.11 -7.61 -11.51
C CYS A 144 -12.30 -6.67 -11.74
N GLN A 145 -13.39 -7.01 -11.09
CA GLN A 145 -14.54 -6.12 -10.98
C GLN A 145 -14.46 -5.40 -9.64
N PHE A 146 -14.24 -4.09 -9.70
CA PHE A 146 -14.37 -3.20 -8.54
C PHE A 146 -15.79 -2.64 -8.50
N GLY A 147 -16.41 -2.67 -7.32
CA GLY A 147 -17.70 -2.03 -7.11
C GLY A 147 -17.56 -0.51 -7.18
N ASN A 148 -18.36 0.15 -8.01
CA ASN A 148 -18.45 1.62 -7.98
C ASN A 148 -19.35 2.06 -6.82
N VAL A 149 -18.73 2.60 -5.77
CA VAL A 149 -19.44 3.02 -4.54
C VAL A 149 -20.11 4.40 -4.68
N PHE A 150 -19.76 5.18 -5.72
CA PHE A 150 -20.31 6.51 -6.02
C PHE A 150 -21.26 6.54 -7.22
N ARG A 151 -22.13 5.52 -7.38
CA ARG A 151 -23.23 5.65 -8.34
C ARG A 151 -24.34 6.51 -7.70
N HIS A 152 -24.54 7.70 -8.24
CA HIS A 152 -25.73 8.53 -8.02
C HIS A 152 -26.96 7.89 -8.68
#